data_AF-A0A1Q7RE52-F1
#
_entry.id   AF-A0A1Q7RE52-F1
#
_cell.length_a   1.000
_cell.length_b   1.000
_cell.length_c   1.000
_cell.angle_alpha   90.00
_cell.angle_beta   90.00
_cell.angle_gamma   90.00
#
_symmetry.space_group_name_H-M   'P 1'
#
loop_
_entity.id
_entity.type
_entity.pdbx_description
1 polymer ?
#
loop_
_entity_poly.entity_id
_entity_poly.type
_entity_poly.pdbx_seq_one_letter_code
_entity_poly.pdbx_strand_id
1 'polypeptide(L)'
;MERREYERVHGRATAGELFRLVIDHPQFAWLHNISEFVVRLDEMLEAEPPATPGDAHTMIALAAKIFTPSDNGDGFQKLYYDAIQRDPLVVMEHAELARLFAQEPPDPPTPAR
;
A
#
# COMPACT_ATOMS: atom_id res chain seq x y z
N MET A 1 -11.76 6.59 3.12
CA MET A 1 -12.81 6.08 2.22
C MET A 1 -13.58 4.93 2.89
N GLU A 2 -12.94 3.81 3.23
CA GLU A 2 -13.64 2.62 3.78
C GLU A 2 -14.54 2.85 5.00
N ARG A 3 -14.03 3.53 6.03
CA ARG A 3 -14.83 3.85 7.21
C ARG A 3 -16.09 4.64 6.82
N ARG A 4 -15.95 5.64 5.94
CA ARG A 4 -17.08 6.48 5.51
C ARG A 4 -18.12 5.65 4.74
N GLU A 5 -17.66 4.79 3.82
CA GLU A 5 -18.56 3.92 3.06
C GLU A 5 -19.26 2.87 3.93
N TYR A 6 -18.52 2.26 4.85
CA TYR A 6 -19.09 1.32 5.81
C TYR A 6 -20.13 2.00 6.69
N GLU A 7 -19.80 3.15 7.28
CA GLU A 7 -20.69 3.89 8.18
C GLU A 7 -21.93 4.46 7.46
N ARG A 8 -21.82 4.76 6.16
CA ARG A 8 -22.97 5.19 5.32
C ARG A 8 -24.03 4.10 5.20
N VAL A 9 -23.62 2.83 5.16
CA VAL A 9 -24.52 1.68 4.99
C VAL A 9 -24.97 1.10 6.34
N HIS A 10 -24.07 1.05 7.33
CA HIS A 10 -24.29 0.32 8.60
C HIS A 10 -24.49 1.23 9.82
N GLY A 11 -24.35 2.56 9.67
CA GLY A 11 -24.31 3.50 10.78
C GLY A 11 -22.92 3.61 11.41
N ARG A 12 -22.77 4.49 12.40
CA ARG A 12 -21.46 4.78 13.02
C ARG A 12 -20.89 3.54 13.70
N ALA A 13 -19.61 3.27 13.43
CA ALA A 13 -18.87 2.20 14.10
C ALA A 13 -18.04 2.76 15.27
N THR A 14 -18.00 2.02 16.37
CA THR A 14 -17.09 2.26 17.49
C THR A 14 -15.65 1.89 17.12
N ALA A 15 -14.69 2.31 17.93
CA ALA A 15 -13.29 1.96 17.71
C ALA A 15 -13.04 0.44 17.75
N GLY A 16 -13.71 -0.28 18.67
CA GLY A 16 -13.58 -1.73 18.77
C GLY A 16 -14.18 -2.47 17.57
N GLU A 17 -15.31 -1.98 17.03
CA GLU A 17 -15.90 -2.54 15.81
C GLU A 17 -15.02 -2.27 14.59
N LEU A 18 -14.46 -1.06 14.45
CA LEU A 18 -13.51 -0.76 13.39
C LEU A 18 -12.29 -1.66 13.45
N PHE A 19 -11.73 -1.90 14.64
CA PHE A 19 -10.61 -2.83 14.80
C PHE A 19 -10.98 -4.23 14.31
N ARG A 20 -12.17 -4.71 14.67
CA ARG A 20 -12.62 -6.03 14.20
C ARG A 20 -12.85 -6.09 12.70
N LEU A 21 -13.42 -5.03 12.11
CA LEU A 21 -13.58 -4.92 10.66
C LEU A 21 -12.23 -4.95 9.94
N VAL A 22 -11.23 -4.25 10.48
CA VAL A 22 -9.87 -4.28 9.94
C VAL A 22 -9.33 -5.71 9.90
N ILE A 23 -9.62 -6.55 10.90
CA ILE A 23 -9.12 -7.93 10.98
C ILE A 23 -9.92 -8.90 10.08
N ASP A 24 -11.25 -8.82 10.15
CA ASP A 24 -12.11 -9.90 9.67
C ASP A 24 -12.85 -9.57 8.36
N HIS A 25 -12.90 -8.29 7.95
CA HIS A 25 -13.82 -7.86 6.90
C HIS A 25 -13.12 -7.60 5.55
N PRO A 26 -13.57 -8.23 4.43
CA PRO A 26 -12.91 -8.11 3.12
C PRO A 26 -12.73 -6.68 2.61
N GLN A 27 -13.69 -5.78 2.91
CA GLN A 27 -13.59 -4.35 2.58
C GLN A 27 -12.34 -3.68 3.16
N PHE A 28 -11.86 -4.13 4.31
CA PHE A 28 -10.70 -3.56 4.99
C PHE A 28 -9.41 -4.37 4.77
N ALA A 29 -9.48 -5.51 4.07
CA ALA A 29 -8.35 -6.42 3.89
C ALA A 29 -7.12 -5.76 3.22
N TRP A 30 -7.32 -4.74 2.38
CA TRP A 30 -6.21 -4.00 1.78
C TRP A 30 -5.36 -3.23 2.82
N LEU A 31 -5.92 -2.86 3.98
CA LEU A 31 -5.17 -2.22 5.05
C LEU A 31 -4.10 -3.13 5.66
N HIS A 32 -4.28 -4.45 5.62
CA HIS A 32 -3.25 -5.38 6.08
C HIS A 32 -1.97 -5.27 5.26
N ASN A 33 -2.09 -5.18 3.94
CA ASN A 33 -0.93 -5.04 3.05
C ASN A 33 -0.17 -3.73 3.31
N ILE A 34 -0.91 -2.64 3.61
CA ILE A 34 -0.29 -1.36 3.98
C ILE A 34 0.41 -1.48 5.34
N SER A 35 -0.25 -2.05 6.35
CA SER A 35 0.33 -2.23 7.68
C SER A 35 1.60 -3.09 7.63
N GLU A 36 1.57 -4.20 6.88
CA GLU A 36 2.75 -5.06 6.70
C GLU A 36 3.89 -4.31 6.01
N PHE A 37 3.58 -3.51 4.98
CA PHE A 37 4.58 -2.69 4.32
C PHE A 37 5.22 -1.65 5.25
N VAL A 38 4.41 -0.98 6.09
CA VAL A 38 4.90 -0.01 7.09
C VAL A 38 5.77 -0.71 8.14
N VAL A 39 5.34 -1.85 8.67
CA VAL A 39 6.15 -2.63 9.62
C VAL A 39 7.50 -3.00 9.01
N ARG A 40 7.52 -3.45 7.75
CA ARG A 40 8.77 -3.77 7.06
C ARG A 40 9.68 -2.56 6.87
N LEU A 41 9.09 -1.38 6.65
CA LEU A 41 9.83 -0.12 6.56
C LEU A 41 10.43 0.25 7.92
N ASP A 42 9.66 0.13 9.00
CA ASP A 42 10.13 0.40 10.36
C ASP A 42 11.28 -0.55 10.74
N GLU A 43 11.13 -1.84 10.47
CA GLU A 43 12.19 -2.86 10.68
C GLU A 43 13.47 -2.53 9.89
N MET A 44 13.33 -2.06 8.65
CA MET A 44 14.48 -1.62 7.85
C MET A 44 15.16 -0.40 8.48
N LEU A 45 14.39 0.59 8.95
CA LEU A 45 14.93 1.81 9.55
C LEU A 45 15.60 1.54 10.91
N GLU A 46 15.14 0.53 11.63
CA GLU A 46 15.70 0.10 12.92
C GLU A 46 16.81 -0.96 12.79
N ALA A 47 17.18 -1.35 11.56
CA ALA A 47 18.16 -2.41 11.32
C ALA A 47 19.56 -2.06 11.86
N GLU A 48 20.22 -3.07 12.43
CA GLU A 48 21.64 -3.04 12.80
C GLU A 48 22.41 -4.14 12.04
N PRO A 49 23.37 -3.80 11.16
CA PRO A 49 23.84 -2.46 10.82
C PRO A 49 22.79 -1.60 10.08
N PRO A 50 22.95 -0.26 10.05
CA PRO A 50 21.98 0.64 9.42
C PRO A 50 21.69 0.28 7.96
N ALA A 51 20.44 0.50 7.55
CA ALA A 51 19.99 0.27 6.18
C ALA A 51 20.91 0.95 5.14
N THR A 52 21.17 0.21 4.06
CA THR A 52 21.95 0.70 2.93
C THR A 52 21.06 1.38 1.90
N PRO A 53 21.62 2.19 0.99
CA PRO A 53 20.86 2.69 -0.16
C PRO A 53 20.19 1.58 -0.98
N GLY A 54 20.78 0.39 -1.08
CA GLY A 54 20.20 -0.74 -1.80
C GLY A 54 18.94 -1.31 -1.14
N ASP A 55 18.88 -1.27 0.20
CA ASP A 55 17.68 -1.67 0.95
C ASP A 55 16.53 -0.68 0.70
N ALA A 56 16.84 0.62 0.65
CA ALA A 56 15.87 1.65 0.28
C ALA A 56 15.33 1.45 -1.15
N HIS A 57 16.20 1.16 -2.14
CA HIS A 57 15.77 0.84 -3.52
C HIS A 57 14.84 -0.39 -3.54
N THR A 58 15.19 -1.42 -2.77
CA THR A 58 14.36 -2.65 -2.66
C THR A 58 12.97 -2.33 -2.09
N MET A 59 12.89 -1.47 -1.07
CA MET A 59 11.63 -1.06 -0.48
C MET A 59 10.79 -0.20 -1.43
N ILE A 60 11.42 0.71 -2.20
CA ILE A 60 10.74 1.51 -3.22
C ILE A 60 10.21 0.59 -4.33
N ALA A 61 11.00 -0.38 -4.80
CA ALA A 61 10.56 -1.35 -5.79
C ALA A 61 9.40 -2.23 -5.30
N LEU A 62 9.40 -2.60 -4.00
CA LEU A 62 8.28 -3.31 -3.38
C LEU A 62 7.02 -2.43 -3.34
N ALA A 63 7.15 -1.17 -2.93
CA ALA A 63 6.04 -0.21 -2.93
C ALA A 63 5.46 -0.06 -4.34
N ALA A 64 6.31 0.11 -5.37
CA ALA A 64 5.87 0.21 -6.75
C ALA A 64 5.04 -0.99 -7.21
N LYS A 65 5.44 -2.21 -6.81
CA LYS A 65 4.68 -3.43 -7.11
C LYS A 65 3.33 -3.47 -6.38
N ILE A 66 3.29 -3.11 -5.09
CA ILE A 66 2.05 -3.08 -4.29
C ILE A 66 1.05 -2.09 -4.91
N PHE A 67 1.51 -0.88 -5.23
CA PHE A 67 0.67 0.21 -5.75
C PHE A 67 0.47 0.19 -7.27
N THR A 68 0.79 -0.91 -7.95
CA THR A 68 0.42 -1.09 -9.36
C THR A 68 -1.08 -1.43 -9.44
N PRO A 69 -1.94 -0.55 -9.97
CA PRO A 69 -3.36 -0.84 -10.09
C PRO A 69 -3.57 -1.98 -11.09
N SER A 70 -4.45 -2.93 -10.77
CA SER A 70 -4.79 -4.02 -11.68
C SER A 70 -6.27 -4.36 -11.59
N ASP A 71 -6.96 -4.38 -12.73
CA ASP A 71 -8.37 -4.76 -12.83
C ASP A 71 -8.60 -6.28 -12.69
N ASN A 72 -7.58 -7.06 -13.05
CA ASN A 72 -7.51 -8.52 -12.96
C ASN A 72 -6.68 -9.05 -11.79
N GLY A 73 -6.10 -8.15 -10.98
CA GLY A 73 -5.36 -8.51 -9.78
C GLY A 73 -6.24 -9.12 -8.69
N ASP A 74 -5.61 -9.68 -7.67
CA ASP A 74 -6.25 -10.11 -6.43
C ASP A 74 -5.87 -9.18 -5.26
N GLY A 75 -6.64 -9.27 -4.17
CA GLY A 75 -6.36 -8.54 -2.93
C GLY A 75 -6.23 -7.02 -3.12
N PHE A 76 -5.07 -6.48 -2.74
CA PHE A 76 -4.81 -5.03 -2.71
C PHE A 76 -4.93 -4.37 -4.08
N GLN A 77 -4.32 -4.94 -5.13
CA GLN A 77 -4.21 -4.26 -6.43
C GLN A 77 -5.58 -4.00 -7.07
N LYS A 78 -6.52 -4.93 -6.88
CA LYS A 78 -7.91 -4.79 -7.33
C LYS A 78 -8.68 -3.74 -6.54
N LEU A 79 -8.56 -3.78 -5.20
CA LEU A 79 -9.21 -2.80 -4.32
C LEU A 79 -8.65 -1.38 -4.56
N TYR A 80 -7.35 -1.28 -4.84
CA TYR A 80 -6.70 -0.01 -5.19
C TYR A 80 -7.13 0.50 -6.56
N TYR A 81 -7.23 -0.39 -7.57
CA TYR A 81 -7.80 -0.05 -8.88
C TYR A 81 -9.22 0.51 -8.73
N ASP A 82 -10.09 -0.18 -7.98
CA ASP A 82 -11.46 0.26 -7.72
C ASP A 82 -11.50 1.62 -7.00
N ALA A 83 -10.59 1.87 -6.05
CA ALA A 83 -10.49 3.15 -5.35
C ALA A 83 -10.13 4.31 -6.28
N ILE A 84 -9.18 4.10 -7.19
CA ILE A 84 -8.79 5.09 -8.22
C ILE A 84 -10.01 5.47 -9.09
N GLN A 85 -10.88 4.51 -9.43
CA GLN A 85 -12.07 4.78 -10.25
C GLN A 85 -13.17 5.52 -9.49
N ARG A 86 -13.22 5.43 -8.16
CA ARG A 86 -14.33 5.95 -7.33
C ARG A 86 -14.04 7.30 -6.69
N ASP A 87 -12.78 7.63 -6.41
CA ASP A 87 -12.40 8.83 -5.66
C ASP A 87 -11.32 9.64 -6.40
N PRO A 88 -11.65 10.85 -6.91
CA PRO A 88 -10.69 11.72 -7.59
C PRO A 88 -9.46 12.07 -6.76
N LEU A 89 -9.56 12.08 -5.42
CA LEU A 89 -8.41 12.32 -4.57
C LEU A 89 -7.38 11.20 -4.72
N VAL A 90 -7.84 9.94 -4.81
CA VAL A 90 -6.96 8.77 -4.98
C VAL A 90 -6.22 8.83 -6.32
N VAL A 91 -6.85 9.36 -7.38
CA VAL A 91 -6.19 9.60 -8.67
C VAL A 91 -5.02 10.57 -8.53
N MET A 92 -5.20 11.66 -7.79
CA MET A 92 -4.17 12.67 -7.58
C MET A 92 -3.00 12.11 -6.76
N GLU A 93 -3.29 11.40 -5.66
CA GLU A 93 -2.26 10.75 -4.85
C GLU A 93 -1.51 9.66 -5.63
N HIS A 94 -2.22 8.89 -6.47
CA HIS A 94 -1.60 7.90 -7.35
C HIS A 94 -0.65 8.55 -8.36
N ALA A 95 -1.02 9.71 -8.93
CA ALA A 95 -0.18 10.44 -9.87
C ALA A 95 1.14 10.91 -9.23
N GLU A 96 1.09 11.42 -7.99
CA GLU A 96 2.31 11.78 -7.26
C GLU A 96 3.17 10.56 -6.94
N LEU A 97 2.55 9.45 -6.54
CA LEU A 97 3.25 8.20 -6.29
C LEU A 97 3.94 7.65 -7.55
N ALA A 98 3.26 7.68 -8.69
CA ALA A 98 3.82 7.28 -9.98
C ALA A 98 5.02 8.16 -10.39
N ARG A 99 4.96 9.47 -10.12
CA ARG A 99 6.10 10.38 -10.35
C ARG A 99 7.27 10.07 -9.43
N LEU A 100 7.02 9.72 -8.17
CA LEU A 100 8.07 9.32 -7.23
C LEU A 100 8.77 8.05 -7.71
N PHE A 101 8.01 7.03 -8.11
CA PHE A 101 8.60 5.78 -8.62
C PHE A 101 9.35 5.97 -9.93
N ALA A 102 8.93 6.88 -10.81
CA ALA A 102 9.64 7.18 -12.05
C ALA A 102 10.99 7.89 -11.84
N GLN A 103 11.23 8.48 -10.67
CA GLN A 103 12.50 9.12 -10.32
C GLN A 103 13.52 8.11 -9.79
N GLU A 104 13.08 6.91 -9.40
CA GLU A 104 13.97 5.86 -8.93
C GLU A 104 14.58 5.11 -10.13
N PRO A 105 15.92 4.99 -10.22
CA PRO A 105 16.54 4.23 -11.30
C PRO A 105 16.12 2.76 -11.24
N PRO A 106 15.85 2.10 -12.38
CA PRO A 106 15.51 0.68 -12.42
C PRO A 106 16.64 -0.15 -11.82
N ASP A 107 16.29 -1.32 -11.25
CA ASP A 107 17.22 -2.26 -10.58
C ASP A 107 18.60 -2.28 -11.24
N PRO A 108 19.71 -2.03 -10.51
CA PRO A 108 21.03 -2.28 -11.06
C PRO A 108 21.12 -3.76 -11.44
N PRO A 109 21.74 -4.10 -12.60
CA PRO A 109 21.82 -5.47 -13.06
C PRO A 109 22.45 -6.35 -11.98
N THR A 110 21.82 -7.51 -11.71
CA THR A 110 22.36 -8.51 -10.80
C THR A 110 23.81 -8.79 -11.18
N PRO A 111 24.79 -8.61 -10.28
CA PRO A 111 26.18 -8.90 -10.62
C PRO A 111 26.29 -10.38 -11.01
N ALA A 112 26.85 -10.65 -12.18
CA ALA A 112 27.12 -12.00 -12.65
C ALA A 112 28.00 -12.71 -11.60
N ARG A 113 27.54 -13.88 -11.14
CA ARG A 113 28.28 -14.77 -10.25
C ARG A 113 29.58 -15.25 -10.89
#